data_AF-A0A7J9AHG4-F1
#
_entry.id   AF-A0A7J9AHG4-F1
#
_cell.length_a   1.000
_cell.length_b   1.000
_cell.length_c   1.000
_cell.angle_alpha   90.00
_cell.angle_beta   90.00
_cell.angle_gamma   90.00
#
_symmetry.space_group_name_H-M   'P 1'
#
loop_
_entity.id
_entity.type
_entity.pdbx_description
1 polymer ?
#
loop_
_entity_poly.entity_id
_entity_poly.type
_entity_poly.pdbx_seq_one_letter_code
_entity_poly.pdbx_strand_id
1 'polypeptide(L)' 'MAGELVEFEEEGISIKAIGKIAQIPVSEAYLGCVINALAKPIDG' A
#
# COMPACT_ATOMS: atom_id res chain seq x y z
N MET A 1 -2.22 7.05 21.79
CA MET A 1 -3.53 6.91 21.10
C MET A 1 -3.32 5.92 19.96
N ALA A 2 -3.68 4.66 20.17
CA ALA A 2 -3.70 3.68 19.10
C ALA A 2 -4.94 3.96 18.26
N GLY A 3 -4.76 4.35 17.00
CA GLY A 3 -5.87 4.65 16.10
C GLY A 3 -6.75 3.41 15.94
N GLU A 4 -8.06 3.62 16.09
CA GLU A 4 -9.08 2.60 15.92
C GLU A 4 -9.00 2.04 14.49
N LEU A 5 -8.82 0.72 14.39
CA LEU A 5 -8.82 0.00 13.13
C LEU A 5 -10.27 -0.15 12.70
N VAL A 6 -10.74 0.72 11.81
CA VAL A 6 -12.07 0.61 11.24
C VAL A 6 -12.07 -0.53 10.21
N GLU A 7 -12.90 -1.54 10.46
CA GLU A 7 -13.17 -2.63 9.52
C GLU A 7 -14.34 -2.19 8.62
N PHE A 8 -14.10 -2.20 7.32
CA PHE A 8 -15.12 -1.90 6.31
C PHE A 8 -15.44 -3.18 5.55
N GLU A 9 -16.71 -3.42 5.25
CA GLU A 9 -17.15 -4.55 4.44
C GLU A 9 -17.80 -3.99 3.16
N GLU A 10 -17.17 -4.27 2.02
CA GLU A 10 -17.69 -3.93 0.70
C GLU A 10 -17.77 -5.23 -0.10
N GLU A 11 -18.97 -5.56 -0.60
CA GLU A 11 -19.25 -6.77 -1.39
C GLU A 11 -18.69 -8.09 -0.81
N GLY A 12 -18.76 -8.26 0.52
CA GLY A 12 -18.31 -9.47 1.22
C GLY A 12 -16.80 -9.62 1.37
N ILE A 13 -16.03 -8.58 1.05
CA ILE A 13 -14.58 -8.52 1.26
C ILE A 13 -14.31 -7.66 2.50
N SER A 14 -13.54 -8.21 3.44
CA SER A 14 -13.11 -7.48 4.63
C SER A 14 -11.95 -6.56 4.30
N ILE A 15 -12.19 -5.26 4.43
CA ILE A 15 -11.21 -4.20 4.19
C ILE A 15 -10.75 -3.67 5.54
N LYS A 16 -9.44 -3.65 5.75
CA LYS A 16 -8.83 -3.12 6.98
C LYS A 16 -8.20 -1.77 6.73
N ALA A 17 -8.64 -0.75 7.46
CA ALA A 17 -7.98 0.54 7.46
C ALA A 17 -6.59 0.44 8.09
N ILE A 18 -5.56 0.61 7.28
CA ILE A 18 -4.20 0.89 7.75
C ILE A 18 -4.17 2.37 8.11
N GLY A 19 -4.07 2.68 9.41
CA GLY A 19 -4.03 4.07 9.94
C GLY A 19 -2.78 4.88 9.56
N LYS A 20 -2.15 4.56 8.43
CA LYS A 20 -0.99 5.21 7.84
C LYS A 20 -1.17 5.26 6.33
N ILE A 21 -0.80 6.39 5.73
CA ILE A 21 -0.75 6.54 4.28
C ILE A 21 0.33 5.58 3.74
N ALA A 22 0.04 4.91 2.62
CA ALA A 22 1.01 4.09 1.93
C ALA A 22 2.25 4.93 1.59
N GLN A 23 3.42 4.55 2.12
CA GLN A 23 4.68 5.20 1.84
C GLN A 23 5.42 4.43 0.76
N ILE A 24 5.92 5.16 -0.23
CA ILE A 24 6.75 4.60 -1.30
C ILE A 24 8.20 4.96 -0.96
N PRO A 25 9.07 3.96 -0.70
CA PRO A 25 10.49 4.23 -0.46
C PRO A 25 11.16 4.74 -1.74
N VAL A 26 12.01 5.75 -1.60
CA VAL A 26 12.83 6.28 -2.69
C VAL A 26 14.27 5.77 -2.52
N SER A 27 14.81 5.11 -3.55
CA SER A 27 16.21 4.64 -3.58
C SER A 27 16.71 4.49 -5.01
N GLU A 28 18.03 4.44 -5.21
CA GLU A 28 18.65 4.14 -6.52
C GLU A 28 18.11 2.86 -7.17
N ALA A 29 17.69 1.88 -6.35
CA ALA A 29 17.18 0.59 -6.84
C ALA A 29 15.85 0.71 -7.61
N TYR A 30 15.17 1.86 -7.54
CA TYR A 30 13.95 2.13 -8.29
C TYR A 30 14.19 2.86 -9.63
N LEU A 31 15.42 3.31 -9.90
CA LEU A 31 15.75 3.98 -11.16
C LEU A 31 15.70 3.00 -12.32
N GLY A 32 14.80 3.24 -13.28
CA GLY A 32 14.62 2.38 -14.45
C GLY A 32 13.69 1.19 -14.24
N CYS A 33 13.23 0.94 -13.01
CA CYS A 33 12.23 -0.08 -12.73
C CYS A 33 10.81 0.48 -12.93
N VAL A 34 9.91 -0.34 -13.49
CA VAL A 34 8.48 -0.02 -13.54
C VAL A 34 7.81 -0.66 -12.32
N ILE A 35 7.24 0.16 -11.45
CA ILE A 35 6.59 -0.28 -10.21
C ILE A 35 5.13 0.18 -10.14
N ASN A 36 4.32 -0.53 -9.36
CA ASN A 36 2.96 -0.10 -9.02
C ASN A 36 2.93 0.89 -7.84
N ALA A 37 1.73 1.37 -7.49
CA ALA A 37 1.50 2.32 -6.40
C ALA A 37 1.91 1.81 -5.00
N LEU A 38 2.19 0.50 -4.85
CA LEU A 38 2.67 -0.13 -3.63
C LEU A 38 4.17 -0.48 -3.72
N ALA A 39 4.90 0.13 -4.65
CA ALA A 39 6.33 -0.06 -4.88
C ALA A 39 6.74 -1.50 -5.25
N LYS A 40 5.82 -2.28 -5.83
CA LYS A 40 6.11 -3.63 -6.33
C LYS A 40 6.54 -3.59 -7.79
N PRO A 41 7.59 -4.33 -8.20
CA PRO A 41 8.00 -4.44 -9.60
C PRO A 41 6.88 -5.05 -10.45
N ILE A 42 6.70 -4.50 -11.66
CA ILE A 42 5.75 -4.97 -12.68
C ILE A 42 6.41 -5.11 -14.05
N ASP A 43 7.74 -5.08 -14.07
CA ASP A 43 8.61 -5.12 -15.25
C ASP A 43 8.82 -6.53 -15.85
N GLY A 44 8.14 -7.55 -15.34
CA GLY A 44 8.08 -8.90 -15.93
C GLY A 44 8.66 -10.00 -15.05
#